data_AF-A0A8C6U7H6-F1
#
_entry.id   AF-A0A8C6U7H6-F1
#
_cell.length_a   1.000
_cell.length_b   1.000
_cell.length_c   1.000
_cell.angle_alpha   90.00
_cell.angle_beta   90.00
_cell.angle_gamma   90.00
#
_symmetry.space_group_name_H-M   'P 1'
#
loop_
_entity.id
_entity.type
_entity.pdbx_description
1 polymer ?
#
loop_
_entity_poly.entity_id
_entity_poly.type
_entity_poly.pdbx_seq_one_letter_code
_entity_poly.pdbx_strand_id
1 'polypeptide(L)'
;LLSPSLAPLKSVLSPSLGFSLQTLAAPVFQFLRQSLHISEEQFMNTLCSEENYLQFISNSKSKADFFITHDKRFFLKTQSRREVKFLLNKLQPYVSHLDKFPHSLLVLFHHDLTDVFNVLQKYFIVMQSVFFPDERIDVRYDMKGCEVGRWTDPGTRETQVIKVLKDNNFQGQHISLGAEKDWFLEQVRADTEFLQSLNVLDYSLLLAQQPLHHDELERKHSLHLPAPGNPGEIPLQEFRAHHRRLLPVCENAVHVLDGPQQRYFVGIIDVFTVYGLKKRLEHLWKTLRFRGRDFSTVSPRKYAPRFCRWIRARTD
;
A
#
# COMPACT_ATOMS: atom_id res chain seq x y z
N LEU A 1 -9.43 -17.32 21.73
CA LEU A 1 -10.10 -18.42 21.03
C LEU A 1 -10.97 -17.86 19.90
N LEU A 2 -10.39 -17.56 18.74
CA LEU A 2 -11.11 -17.29 17.48
C LEU A 2 -10.18 -17.71 16.32
N SER A 3 -10.64 -18.69 15.54
CA SER A 3 -10.01 -19.24 14.34
C SER A 3 -10.33 -18.37 13.11
N PRO A 4 -9.43 -18.19 12.14
CA PRO A 4 -9.82 -17.76 10.81
C PRO A 4 -10.40 -18.99 10.08
N SER A 5 -11.73 -19.06 10.00
CA SER A 5 -12.38 -19.90 9.00
C SER A 5 -12.17 -19.24 7.63
N LEU A 6 -11.23 -19.75 6.85
CA LEU A 6 -11.11 -19.47 5.43
C LEU A 6 -12.21 -20.28 4.73
N ALA A 7 -13.38 -19.68 4.55
CA ALA A 7 -14.43 -20.25 3.74
C ALA A 7 -14.22 -19.84 2.28
N PRO A 8 -14.04 -20.77 1.33
CA PRO A 8 -14.04 -20.45 -0.09
C PRO A 8 -15.43 -19.93 -0.49
N LEU A 9 -15.51 -18.67 -0.90
CA LEU A 9 -16.71 -18.07 -1.47
C LEU A 9 -16.83 -18.50 -2.93
N LYS A 10 -17.59 -19.59 -3.19
CA LYS A 10 -17.94 -20.00 -4.56
C LYS A 10 -18.53 -18.81 -5.31
N SER A 11 -17.85 -18.35 -6.37
CA SER A 11 -18.42 -17.44 -7.37
C SER A 11 -19.46 -18.20 -8.19
N VAL A 12 -20.68 -18.30 -7.68
CA VAL A 12 -21.83 -18.73 -8.48
C VAL A 12 -22.33 -17.50 -9.24
N LEU A 13 -21.79 -17.26 -10.44
CA LEU A 13 -22.46 -16.42 -11.43
C LEU A 13 -23.57 -17.25 -12.07
N SER A 14 -24.70 -17.40 -11.37
CA SER A 14 -25.95 -17.76 -12.03
C SER A 14 -26.52 -16.51 -12.71
N PRO A 15 -26.95 -16.56 -13.99
CA PRO A 15 -27.52 -15.42 -14.73
C PRO A 15 -28.85 -14.87 -14.15
N SER A 16 -29.28 -15.35 -12.99
CA SER A 16 -30.57 -15.03 -12.34
C SER A 16 -30.48 -14.00 -11.21
N LEU A 17 -29.29 -13.49 -10.85
CA LEU A 17 -29.17 -12.43 -9.84
C LEU A 17 -29.26 -11.05 -10.53
N GLY A 18 -30.30 -10.28 -10.20
CA GLY A 18 -30.48 -8.90 -10.68
C GLY A 18 -29.47 -7.93 -10.08
N PHE A 19 -28.25 -7.92 -10.60
CA PHE A 19 -27.22 -6.92 -10.28
C PHE A 19 -26.67 -6.24 -11.53
N SER A 20 -26.14 -5.03 -11.35
CA SER A 20 -25.36 -4.34 -12.38
C SER A 20 -24.03 -3.87 -11.82
N LEU A 21 -22.98 -4.10 -12.61
CA LEU A 21 -21.63 -3.66 -12.32
C LEU A 21 -21.29 -2.46 -13.23
N GLN A 22 -20.85 -1.36 -12.64
CA GLN A 22 -20.43 -0.17 -13.36
C GLN A 22 -19.01 0.22 -12.99
N THR A 23 -18.20 0.56 -14.00
CA THR A 23 -16.86 1.11 -13.80
C THR A 23 -16.88 2.63 -13.77
N LEU A 24 -16.25 3.23 -12.77
CA LEU A 24 -16.09 4.69 -12.68
C LEU A 24 -14.72 5.12 -13.21
N ALA A 25 -14.67 6.21 -13.98
CA ALA A 25 -13.43 6.79 -14.53
C ALA A 25 -12.52 5.79 -15.27
N ALA A 26 -13.11 4.84 -16.01
CA ALA A 26 -12.40 3.74 -16.67
C ALA A 26 -11.15 4.16 -17.48
N PRO A 27 -11.19 5.23 -18.31
CA PRO A 27 -10.02 5.64 -19.09
C PRO A 27 -8.82 6.06 -18.23
N VAL A 28 -9.09 6.70 -17.08
CA VAL A 28 -8.02 7.15 -16.17
C VAL A 28 -7.35 5.96 -15.50
N PHE A 29 -8.15 5.00 -15.02
CA PHE A 29 -7.60 3.79 -14.42
C PHE A 29 -6.89 2.90 -15.44
N GLN A 30 -7.34 2.88 -16.71
CA GLN A 30 -6.62 2.21 -17.79
C GLN A 30 -5.25 2.84 -18.04
N PHE A 31 -5.17 4.18 -18.09
CA PHE A 31 -3.91 4.89 -18.19
C PHE A 31 -2.95 4.57 -17.03
N LEU A 32 -3.47 4.54 -15.79
CA LEU A 32 -2.67 4.18 -14.62
C LEU A 32 -2.13 2.74 -14.71
N ARG A 33 -2.94 1.76 -15.14
CA ARG A 33 -2.48 0.38 -15.36
C ARG A 33 -1.38 0.30 -16.42
N GLN A 34 -1.55 1.01 -17.53
CA GLN A 34 -0.56 1.04 -18.62
C GLN A 34 0.77 1.67 -18.18
N SER A 35 0.74 2.71 -17.35
CA SER A 35 1.95 3.33 -16.79
C SER A 35 2.79 2.40 -15.91
N LEU A 36 2.21 1.28 -15.49
CA LEU A 36 2.85 0.25 -14.67
C LEU A 36 3.13 -1.05 -15.45
N HIS A 37 2.95 -1.02 -16.77
CA HIS A 37 3.08 -2.19 -17.64
C HIS A 37 2.14 -3.35 -17.27
N ILE A 38 1.00 -3.08 -16.64
CA ILE A 38 -0.04 -4.07 -16.36
C ILE A 38 -1.00 -4.09 -17.56
N SER A 39 -1.01 -5.19 -18.31
CA SER A 39 -1.93 -5.34 -19.42
C SER A 39 -3.37 -5.53 -18.93
N GLU A 40 -4.35 -5.13 -19.75
CA GLU A 40 -5.76 -5.35 -19.42
C GLU A 40 -6.09 -6.84 -19.33
N GLU A 41 -5.49 -7.66 -20.20
CA GLU A 41 -5.61 -9.11 -20.15
C GLU A 41 -5.09 -9.70 -18.83
N GLN A 42 -3.88 -9.32 -18.40
CA GLN A 42 -3.32 -9.76 -17.12
C GLN A 42 -4.22 -9.37 -15.94
N PHE A 43 -4.68 -8.11 -15.94
CA PHE A 43 -5.55 -7.60 -14.90
C PHE A 43 -6.90 -8.35 -14.83
N MET A 44 -7.52 -8.59 -15.98
CA MET A 44 -8.80 -9.29 -16.06
C MET A 44 -8.66 -10.78 -15.75
N ASN A 45 -7.57 -11.43 -16.16
CA ASN A 45 -7.29 -12.83 -15.81
C ASN A 45 -7.18 -13.01 -14.29
N THR A 46 -6.57 -12.06 -13.59
CA THR A 46 -6.51 -12.10 -12.12
C THR A 46 -7.89 -11.87 -11.48
N LEU A 47 -8.64 -10.85 -11.94
CA LEU A 47 -9.91 -10.46 -11.30
C LEU A 47 -11.10 -11.36 -11.65
N CYS A 48 -11.13 -11.92 -12.86
CA CYS A 48 -12.22 -12.74 -13.37
C CYS A 48 -11.90 -14.24 -13.37
N SER A 49 -10.84 -14.64 -12.66
CA SER A 49 -10.54 -16.06 -12.42
C SER A 49 -11.72 -16.75 -11.73
N GLU A 50 -11.90 -18.04 -12.01
CA GLU A 50 -12.86 -18.91 -11.31
C GLU A 50 -12.42 -19.23 -9.87
N GLU A 51 -11.19 -18.87 -9.51
CA GLU A 51 -10.67 -19.07 -8.17
C GLU A 51 -11.27 -18.10 -7.14
N ASN A 52 -11.41 -18.58 -5.91
CA ASN A 52 -12.06 -17.81 -4.85
C ASN A 52 -11.14 -16.69 -4.33
N TYR A 53 -11.76 -15.56 -4.02
CA TYR A 53 -11.10 -14.48 -3.29
C TYR A 53 -10.91 -14.86 -1.81
N LEU A 54 -9.79 -14.44 -1.23
CA LEU A 54 -9.55 -14.58 0.19
C LEU A 54 -10.10 -13.35 0.92
N GLN A 55 -11.18 -13.52 1.68
CA GLN A 55 -11.70 -12.44 2.52
C GLN A 55 -10.90 -12.37 3.83
N PHE A 56 -10.48 -11.16 4.22
CA PHE A 56 -9.90 -10.93 5.54
C PHE A 56 -10.75 -9.96 6.36
N ILE A 57 -11.04 -10.36 7.59
CA ILE A 57 -11.72 -9.51 8.56
C ILE A 57 -10.69 -8.51 9.08
N SER A 58 -10.72 -7.29 8.52
CA SER A 58 -9.83 -6.24 9.00
C SER A 58 -10.23 -5.84 10.43
N ASN A 59 -9.25 -5.77 11.34
CA ASN A 59 -9.42 -5.11 12.65
C ASN A 59 -9.45 -3.58 12.52
N SER A 60 -9.77 -3.06 11.33
CA SER A 60 -9.75 -1.63 11.05
C SER A 60 -11.00 -0.96 11.61
N LYS A 61 -10.86 0.29 12.07
CA LYS A 61 -11.99 1.10 12.55
C LYS A 61 -13.03 1.39 11.45
N SER A 62 -12.65 1.22 10.19
CA SER A 62 -13.44 1.62 9.02
C SER A 62 -14.61 0.69 8.70
N LYS A 63 -14.64 -0.53 9.30
CA LYS A 63 -15.60 -1.60 8.95
C LYS A 63 -15.60 -1.94 7.44
N ALA A 64 -14.57 -1.54 6.70
CA ALA A 64 -14.42 -1.93 5.30
C ALA A 64 -14.11 -3.42 5.23
N ASP A 65 -14.76 -4.08 4.29
CA ASP A 65 -14.47 -5.44 3.88
C ASP A 65 -13.30 -5.40 2.92
N PHE A 66 -12.44 -6.39 3.04
CA PHE A 66 -11.33 -6.53 2.13
C PHE A 66 -11.24 -7.96 1.63
N PHE A 67 -10.88 -8.07 0.35
CA PHE A 67 -10.70 -9.30 -0.37
C PHE A 67 -9.34 -9.26 -1.07
N ILE A 68 -8.70 -10.41 -1.18
CA ILE A 68 -7.45 -10.58 -1.92
C ILE A 68 -7.74 -11.51 -3.09
N THR A 69 -7.19 -11.20 -4.26
CA THR A 69 -7.23 -12.11 -5.41
C THR A 69 -6.50 -13.41 -5.10
N HIS A 70 -6.84 -14.48 -5.82
CA HIS A 70 -6.27 -15.81 -5.62
C HIS A 70 -4.73 -15.83 -5.72
N ASP A 71 -4.18 -15.03 -6.65
CA ASP A 71 -2.75 -14.84 -6.88
C ASP A 71 -2.11 -13.78 -5.95
N LYS A 72 -2.88 -13.19 -5.03
CA LYS A 72 -2.45 -12.16 -4.08
C LYS A 72 -1.89 -10.86 -4.68
N ARG A 73 -2.04 -10.65 -5.99
CA ARG A 73 -1.54 -9.44 -6.68
C ARG A 73 -2.35 -8.20 -6.37
N PHE A 74 -3.66 -8.34 -6.14
CA PHE A 74 -4.55 -7.21 -5.88
C PHE A 74 -5.42 -7.41 -4.63
N PHE A 75 -5.76 -6.27 -4.03
CA PHE A 75 -6.76 -6.14 -2.98
C PHE A 75 -8.00 -5.46 -3.52
N LEU A 76 -9.17 -5.97 -3.14
CA LEU A 76 -10.44 -5.28 -3.29
C LEU A 76 -10.85 -4.78 -1.91
N LYS A 77 -11.12 -3.49 -1.80
CA LYS A 77 -11.58 -2.87 -0.56
C LYS A 77 -12.93 -2.22 -0.78
N THR A 78 -13.89 -2.47 0.12
CA THR A 78 -15.16 -1.73 0.07
C THR A 78 -14.94 -0.27 0.45
N GLN A 79 -15.57 0.61 -0.31
CA GLN A 79 -15.50 2.06 -0.14
C GLN A 79 -16.88 2.61 0.20
N SER A 80 -16.89 3.64 1.04
CA SER A 80 -18.10 4.44 1.22
C SER A 80 -18.29 5.38 0.03
N ARG A 81 -19.55 5.76 -0.24
CA ARG A 81 -19.88 6.76 -1.27
C ARG A 81 -19.11 8.09 -1.09
N ARG A 82 -18.75 8.44 0.15
CA ARG A 82 -17.97 9.65 0.46
C ARG A 82 -16.52 9.52 0.00
N GLU A 83 -15.91 8.35 0.18
CA GLU A 83 -14.54 8.06 -0.26
C GLU A 83 -14.46 8.00 -1.78
N VAL A 84 -15.41 7.35 -2.44
CA VAL A 84 -15.51 7.34 -3.92
C VAL A 84 -15.63 8.75 -4.48
N LYS A 85 -16.57 9.56 -3.96
CA LYS A 85 -16.71 10.95 -4.39
C LYS A 85 -15.44 11.76 -4.15
N PHE A 86 -14.74 11.51 -3.04
CA PHE A 86 -13.46 12.16 -2.77
C PHE A 86 -12.39 11.76 -3.80
N LEU A 87 -12.22 10.47 -4.06
CA LEU A 87 -11.27 9.95 -5.06
C LEU A 87 -11.53 10.56 -6.43
N LEU A 88 -12.76 10.49 -6.94
CA LEU A 88 -13.11 11.04 -8.24
C LEU A 88 -12.85 12.55 -8.34
N ASN A 89 -13.15 13.29 -7.28
CA ASN A 89 -12.85 14.73 -7.22
C ASN A 89 -11.35 15.04 -7.17
N LYS A 90 -10.52 14.09 -6.71
CA LYS A 90 -9.07 14.23 -6.58
C LYS A 90 -8.29 13.41 -7.61
N LEU A 91 -8.96 12.86 -8.60
CA LEU A 91 -8.34 11.98 -9.60
C LEU A 91 -7.30 12.73 -10.42
N GLN A 92 -7.62 13.93 -10.91
CA GLN A 92 -6.67 14.77 -11.64
C GLN A 92 -5.40 15.09 -10.82
N PRO A 93 -5.48 15.72 -9.62
CA PRO A 93 -4.26 16.01 -8.86
C PRO A 93 -3.51 14.75 -8.43
N TYR A 94 -4.19 13.62 -8.22
CA TYR A 94 -3.55 12.33 -7.94
C TYR A 94 -2.75 11.81 -9.14
N VAL A 95 -3.33 11.81 -10.34
CA VAL A 95 -2.62 11.42 -11.57
C VAL A 95 -1.43 12.35 -11.83
N SER A 96 -1.60 13.66 -11.68
CA SER A 96 -0.50 14.62 -11.83
C SER A 96 0.63 14.41 -10.81
N HIS A 97 0.31 13.97 -9.59
CA HIS A 97 1.32 13.61 -8.60
C HIS A 97 2.08 12.36 -9.01
N LEU A 98 1.39 11.32 -9.49
CA LEU A 98 2.03 10.08 -9.95
C LEU A 98 2.88 10.29 -11.22
N ASP A 99 2.47 11.18 -12.11
CA ASP A 99 3.24 11.58 -13.29
C ASP A 99 4.53 12.32 -12.89
N LYS A 100 4.42 13.26 -11.94
CA LYS A 100 5.57 14.00 -11.41
C LYS A 100 6.50 13.12 -10.57
N PHE A 101 5.94 12.18 -9.82
CA PHE A 101 6.67 11.25 -8.96
C PHE A 101 6.37 9.81 -9.39
N PRO A 102 7.00 9.35 -10.50
CA PRO A 102 6.82 8.00 -11.03
C PRO A 102 7.45 6.94 -10.13
N HIS A 103 7.94 7.31 -8.94
CA HIS A 103 8.36 6.40 -7.88
C HIS A 103 7.61 6.58 -6.54
N SER A 104 6.50 7.34 -6.53
CA SER A 104 5.55 7.46 -5.41
C SER A 104 5.25 6.14 -4.69
N LEU A 105 5.16 6.21 -3.36
CA LEU A 105 4.78 5.10 -2.48
C LEU A 105 3.26 5.03 -2.28
N LEU A 106 2.48 5.97 -2.81
CA LEU A 106 1.02 5.93 -2.69
C LEU A 106 0.48 4.66 -3.34
N VAL A 107 -0.41 3.95 -2.63
CA VAL A 107 -1.07 2.78 -3.18
C VAL A 107 -1.78 3.14 -4.49
N LEU A 108 -1.58 2.29 -5.49
CA LEU A 108 -2.06 2.51 -6.85
C LEU A 108 -3.44 1.88 -7.04
N PHE A 109 -4.37 2.71 -7.50
CA PHE A 109 -5.74 2.31 -7.77
C PHE A 109 -5.89 1.89 -9.22
N HIS A 110 -6.40 0.68 -9.41
CA HIS A 110 -6.50 0.05 -10.72
C HIS A 110 -7.94 0.00 -11.21
N HIS A 111 -8.94 0.12 -10.34
CA HIS A 111 -10.34 0.09 -10.76
C HIS A 111 -11.26 0.57 -9.63
N ASP A 112 -12.35 1.26 -9.99
CA ASP A 112 -13.47 1.54 -9.08
C ASP A 112 -14.74 0.90 -9.66
N LEU A 113 -15.26 -0.10 -8.95
CA LEU A 113 -16.42 -0.91 -9.31
C LEU A 113 -17.61 -0.51 -8.43
N THR A 114 -18.72 -0.15 -9.06
CA THR A 114 -20.00 0.03 -8.39
C THR A 114 -20.86 -1.18 -8.65
N ASP A 115 -21.31 -1.82 -7.58
CA ASP A 115 -22.23 -2.95 -7.61
C ASP A 115 -23.60 -2.50 -7.09
N VAL A 116 -24.65 -2.73 -7.88
CA VAL A 116 -26.04 -2.36 -7.57
C VAL A 116 -26.89 -3.62 -7.45
N PHE A 117 -27.21 -4.02 -6.22
CA PHE A 117 -28.13 -5.11 -5.92
C PHE A 117 -29.43 -4.57 -5.32
N ASN A 118 -30.56 -4.67 -6.03
CA ASN A 118 -31.91 -4.47 -5.48
C ASN A 118 -31.99 -3.38 -4.37
N VAL A 119 -31.57 -2.13 -4.70
CA VAL A 119 -31.54 -0.91 -3.85
C VAL A 119 -30.26 -0.66 -3.03
N LEU A 120 -29.36 -1.63 -2.85
CA LEU A 120 -28.06 -1.43 -2.17
C LEU A 120 -26.94 -1.19 -3.18
N GLN A 121 -26.28 -0.02 -3.06
CA GLN A 121 -25.06 0.31 -3.80
C GLN A 121 -23.83 0.01 -2.94
N LYS A 122 -22.95 -0.88 -3.43
CA LYS A 122 -21.62 -1.11 -2.87
C LYS A 122 -20.57 -0.59 -3.84
N TYR A 123 -19.49 -0.04 -3.29
CA TYR A 123 -18.37 0.45 -4.07
C TYR A 123 -17.13 -0.36 -3.69
N PHE A 124 -16.33 -0.75 -4.67
CA PHE A 124 -15.10 -1.47 -4.48
C PHE A 124 -13.98 -0.76 -5.22
N ILE A 125 -12.85 -0.63 -4.55
CA ILE A 125 -11.63 -0.19 -5.20
C ILE A 125 -10.66 -1.36 -5.29
N VAL A 126 -10.10 -1.56 -6.48
CA VAL A 126 -9.01 -2.51 -6.73
C VAL A 126 -7.69 -1.78 -6.54
N MET A 127 -6.86 -2.31 -5.67
CA MET A 127 -5.55 -1.76 -5.28
C MET A 127 -4.48 -2.82 -5.50
N GLN A 128 -3.28 -2.43 -5.89
CA GLN A 128 -2.15 -3.37 -5.93
C GLN A 128 -1.75 -3.79 -4.51
N SER A 129 -1.36 -5.05 -4.35
CA SER A 129 -0.80 -5.55 -3.10
C SER A 129 0.59 -4.97 -2.86
N VAL A 130 0.77 -4.31 -1.72
CA VAL A 130 2.09 -3.84 -1.28
C VAL A 130 2.98 -5.03 -0.90
N PHE A 131 2.41 -6.09 -0.36
CA PHE A 131 3.13 -7.27 0.14
C PHE A 131 3.06 -8.39 -0.88
N PHE A 132 3.54 -8.15 -2.10
CA PHE A 132 3.62 -9.17 -3.15
C PHE A 132 5.00 -9.15 -3.81
N PRO A 133 5.65 -10.32 -4.04
CA PRO A 133 5.31 -11.64 -3.50
C PRO A 133 5.40 -11.69 -1.95
N ASP A 134 4.64 -12.57 -1.31
CA ASP A 134 4.42 -12.55 0.15
C ASP A 134 5.04 -13.73 0.92
N GLU A 135 5.56 -14.71 0.18
CA GLU A 135 5.99 -16.03 0.66
C GLU A 135 7.22 -15.97 1.57
N ARG A 136 8.10 -14.99 1.32
CA ARG A 136 9.38 -14.82 2.04
C ARG A 136 9.37 -13.64 3.02
N ILE A 137 8.21 -13.03 3.24
CA ILE A 137 8.10 -11.90 4.17
C ILE A 137 8.10 -12.43 5.60
N ASP A 138 9.13 -12.06 6.35
CA ASP A 138 9.29 -12.43 7.76
C ASP A 138 8.33 -11.66 8.66
N VAL A 139 8.19 -10.36 8.42
CA VAL A 139 7.40 -9.47 9.28
C VAL A 139 6.78 -8.33 8.50
N ARG A 140 5.57 -7.92 8.94
CA ARG A 140 4.75 -6.87 8.33
C ARG A 140 4.35 -5.84 9.39
N TYR A 141 4.39 -4.57 9.03
CA TYR A 141 4.02 -3.44 9.88
C TYR A 141 3.06 -2.49 9.16
N ASP A 142 2.09 -1.96 9.91
CA ASP A 142 1.29 -0.78 9.57
C ASP A 142 1.74 0.33 10.53
N MET A 143 2.32 1.42 10.03
CA MET A 143 2.93 2.47 10.84
C MET A 143 2.30 3.84 10.57
N LYS A 144 1.98 4.61 11.61
CA LYS A 144 1.32 5.94 11.51
C LYS A 144 2.12 7.07 12.17
N GLY A 145 3.29 6.74 12.72
CA GLY A 145 4.14 7.63 13.48
C GLY A 145 3.49 8.14 14.77
N CYS A 146 2.74 7.30 15.48
CA CYS A 146 2.09 7.66 16.74
C CYS A 146 1.95 6.46 17.69
N GLU A 147 1.52 6.68 18.93
CA GLU A 147 1.56 5.63 19.97
C GLU A 147 0.18 5.03 20.31
N VAL A 148 -0.85 5.88 20.34
CA VAL A 148 -2.15 5.50 20.91
C VAL A 148 -2.86 4.49 19.99
N GLY A 149 -3.10 3.30 20.52
CA GLY A 149 -3.75 2.20 19.78
C GLY A 149 -2.85 1.58 18.70
N ARG A 150 -1.52 1.73 18.85
CA ARG A 150 -0.51 1.31 17.88
C ARG A 150 0.33 0.12 18.34
N TRP A 151 -0.31 -0.81 19.05
CA TRP A 151 0.24 -2.11 19.40
C TRP A 151 -0.70 -3.22 18.88
N THR A 152 -0.10 -4.32 18.46
CA THR A 152 -0.78 -5.57 18.09
C THR A 152 -0.06 -6.72 18.81
N ASP A 153 -0.79 -7.70 19.31
CA ASP A 153 -0.20 -8.89 19.92
C ASP A 153 0.49 -9.74 18.84
N PRO A 154 1.83 -9.90 18.88
CA PRO A 154 2.54 -10.73 17.92
C PRO A 154 2.09 -12.20 17.98
N GLY A 155 1.57 -12.68 19.11
CA GLY A 155 1.23 -14.09 19.33
C GLY A 155 2.46 -15.01 19.30
N THR A 156 2.20 -16.32 19.27
CA THR A 156 3.24 -17.35 19.17
C THR A 156 3.49 -17.71 17.70
N ARG A 157 4.73 -18.12 17.37
CA ARG A 157 5.13 -18.56 16.02
C ARG A 157 4.29 -19.74 15.49
N GLU A 158 3.59 -20.45 16.37
CA GLU A 158 2.75 -21.60 16.06
C GLU A 158 1.41 -21.23 15.42
N THR A 159 0.94 -19.98 15.61
CA THR A 159 -0.26 -19.52 14.93
C THR A 159 0.07 -19.16 13.48
N GLN A 160 -0.39 -19.96 12.50
CA GLN A 160 -0.24 -19.73 11.05
C GLN A 160 -0.95 -18.45 10.52
N VAL A 161 -1.35 -17.53 11.41
CA VAL A 161 -2.05 -16.31 11.05
C VAL A 161 -1.02 -15.22 10.75
N ILE A 162 -0.95 -14.79 9.50
CA ILE A 162 -0.15 -13.63 9.10
C ILE A 162 -0.68 -12.40 9.85
N LYS A 163 0.15 -11.80 10.70
CA LYS A 163 -0.21 -10.59 11.47
C LYS A 163 0.51 -9.37 10.96
N VAL A 164 -0.19 -8.24 11.00
CA VAL A 164 0.37 -6.91 10.74
C VAL A 164 0.59 -6.19 12.07
N LEU A 165 1.86 -6.00 12.41
CA LEU A 165 2.33 -5.32 13.61
C LEU A 165 2.20 -3.79 13.45
N LYS A 166 2.40 -3.03 14.53
CA LYS A 166 2.22 -1.56 14.52
C LYS A 166 3.42 -0.83 15.12
N ASP A 167 3.34 0.49 15.21
CA ASP A 167 4.43 1.40 15.64
C ASP A 167 5.11 0.95 16.93
N ASN A 168 4.35 0.54 17.95
CA ASN A 168 4.91 0.15 19.25
C ASN A 168 5.59 -1.24 19.19
N ASN A 169 5.24 -2.08 18.22
CA ASN A 169 5.94 -3.34 17.96
C ASN A 169 7.25 -3.13 17.18
N PHE A 170 7.36 -2.00 16.46
CA PHE A 170 8.56 -1.64 15.70
C PHE A 170 9.63 -0.95 16.57
N GLN A 171 9.38 -0.76 17.87
CA GLN A 171 10.34 -0.11 18.75
C GLN A 171 11.66 -0.91 18.82
N GLY A 172 12.79 -0.22 18.61
CA GLY A 172 14.12 -0.83 18.55
C GLY A 172 14.48 -1.47 17.19
N GLN A 173 13.58 -1.43 16.22
CA GLN A 173 13.83 -1.87 14.83
C GLN A 173 14.19 -0.68 13.95
N HIS A 174 14.94 -0.96 12.87
CA HIS A 174 15.40 0.03 11.90
C HIS A 174 15.17 -0.45 10.46
N ILE A 175 14.98 0.49 9.54
CA ILE A 175 14.90 0.26 8.09
C ILE A 175 16.28 0.59 7.51
N SER A 176 17.09 -0.42 7.23
CA SER A 176 18.46 -0.25 6.75
C SER A 176 18.46 -0.19 5.22
N LEU A 177 18.38 1.01 4.65
CA LEU A 177 18.27 1.20 3.20
C LEU A 177 19.61 1.52 2.52
N GLY A 178 20.64 1.91 3.28
CA GLY A 178 21.94 2.25 2.71
C GLY A 178 21.80 3.37 1.66
N ALA A 179 22.26 3.12 0.43
CA ALA A 179 22.21 4.11 -0.65
C ALA A 179 20.78 4.58 -1.03
N GLU A 180 19.74 3.79 -0.73
CA GLU A 180 18.35 4.14 -1.07
C GLU A 180 17.68 5.05 -0.02
N LYS A 181 18.34 5.30 1.12
CA LYS A 181 17.76 6.06 2.25
C LYS A 181 17.31 7.46 1.86
N ASP A 182 18.20 8.27 1.28
CA ASP A 182 17.88 9.68 1.02
C ASP A 182 16.74 9.81 0.02
N TRP A 183 16.76 8.98 -1.02
CA TRP A 183 15.66 8.90 -1.97
C TRP A 183 14.34 8.48 -1.31
N PHE A 184 14.35 7.44 -0.48
CA PHE A 184 13.14 6.96 0.21
C PHE A 184 12.54 8.04 1.10
N LEU A 185 13.38 8.73 1.89
CA LEU A 185 12.94 9.81 2.77
C LEU A 185 12.38 11.00 1.98
N GLU A 186 12.97 11.31 0.83
CA GLU A 186 12.50 12.36 -0.06
C GLU A 186 11.17 11.99 -0.74
N GLN A 187 11.01 10.74 -1.15
CA GLN A 187 9.76 10.25 -1.73
C GLN A 187 8.62 10.24 -0.69
N VAL A 188 8.89 9.79 0.54
CA VAL A 188 7.95 9.89 1.67
C VAL A 188 7.56 11.35 1.91
N ARG A 189 8.51 12.30 1.86
CA ARG A 189 8.22 13.73 2.01
C ARG A 189 7.29 14.23 0.90
N ALA A 190 7.61 13.94 -0.37
CA ALA A 190 6.80 14.35 -1.51
C ALA A 190 5.36 13.81 -1.44
N ASP A 191 5.20 12.52 -1.13
CA ASP A 191 3.87 11.89 -1.04
C ASP A 191 3.04 12.44 0.11
N THR A 192 3.67 12.69 1.26
CA THR A 192 2.97 13.22 2.44
C THR A 192 2.62 14.70 2.31
N GLU A 193 3.43 15.50 1.59
CA GLU A 193 3.09 16.88 1.24
C GLU A 193 1.89 16.94 0.30
N PHE A 194 1.82 16.03 -0.68
CA PHE A 194 0.66 15.87 -1.54
C PHE A 194 -0.60 15.52 -0.72
N LEU A 195 -0.55 14.48 0.12
CA LEU A 195 -1.67 14.10 0.99
C LEU A 195 -2.09 15.25 1.94
N GLN A 196 -1.11 15.99 2.47
CA GLN A 196 -1.36 17.18 3.27
C GLN A 196 -2.12 18.25 2.47
N SER A 197 -1.75 18.51 1.21
CA SER A 197 -2.46 19.47 0.35
C SER A 197 -3.91 19.05 0.05
N LEU A 198 -4.18 17.74 0.05
CA LEU A 198 -5.52 17.18 -0.08
C LEU A 198 -6.31 17.16 1.23
N ASN A 199 -5.71 17.67 2.33
CA ASN A 199 -6.27 17.65 3.68
C ASN A 199 -6.56 16.21 4.17
N VAL A 200 -5.73 15.24 3.76
CA VAL A 200 -5.81 13.84 4.15
C VAL A 200 -4.93 13.58 5.38
N LEU A 201 -5.38 12.68 6.26
CA LEU A 201 -4.65 12.23 7.45
C LEU A 201 -4.87 10.72 7.66
N ASP A 202 -4.35 10.19 8.78
CA ASP A 202 -4.61 8.82 9.23
C ASP A 202 -4.13 7.73 8.23
N TYR A 203 -3.33 8.07 7.21
CA TYR A 203 -2.70 7.12 6.29
C TYR A 203 -1.58 6.34 6.98
N SER A 204 -1.31 5.10 6.55
CA SER A 204 -0.22 4.29 7.12
C SER A 204 0.91 4.10 6.11
N LEU A 205 2.15 3.98 6.57
CA LEU A 205 3.19 3.27 5.83
C LEU A 205 3.06 1.78 6.16
N LEU A 206 2.70 0.98 5.16
CA LEU A 206 2.93 -0.45 5.18
C LEU A 206 4.42 -0.71 4.93
N LEU A 207 5.01 -1.57 5.74
CA LEU A 207 6.39 -2.01 5.62
C LEU A 207 6.45 -3.53 5.84
N ALA A 208 7.05 -4.26 4.92
CA ALA A 208 7.45 -5.64 5.14
C ALA A 208 8.97 -5.79 5.05
N GLN A 209 9.52 -6.77 5.76
CA GLN A 209 10.94 -7.10 5.75
C GLN A 209 11.12 -8.54 5.27
N GLN A 210 12.07 -8.75 4.37
CA GLN A 210 12.44 -10.03 3.80
C GLN A 210 13.97 -10.13 3.73
N PRO A 211 14.62 -11.09 4.40
CA PRO A 211 16.05 -11.32 4.23
C PRO A 211 16.39 -11.64 2.78
N LEU A 212 17.47 -11.07 2.27
CA LEU A 212 18.01 -11.42 0.95
C LEU A 212 18.73 -12.77 1.04
N HIS A 213 18.55 -13.62 0.03
CA HIS A 213 19.36 -14.84 -0.09
C HIS A 213 20.79 -14.51 -0.57
N HIS A 214 21.70 -15.47 -0.39
CA HIS A 214 23.10 -15.34 -0.77
C HIS A 214 23.28 -14.99 -2.26
N ASP A 215 22.51 -15.61 -3.16
CA ASP A 215 22.55 -15.35 -4.59
C ASP A 215 22.03 -13.94 -4.95
N GLU A 216 21.04 -13.43 -4.21
CA GLU A 216 20.55 -12.05 -4.36
C GLU A 216 21.59 -11.02 -3.89
N LEU A 217 22.30 -11.32 -2.80
CA LEU A 217 23.41 -10.51 -2.30
C LEU A 217 24.59 -10.51 -3.27
N GLU A 218 24.97 -11.69 -3.79
CA GLU A 218 26.02 -11.84 -4.79
C GLU A 218 25.66 -11.11 -6.08
N ARG A 219 24.43 -11.24 -6.61
CA ARG A 219 24.01 -10.47 -7.79
C ARG A 219 24.06 -8.97 -7.55
N LYS A 220 23.70 -8.50 -6.35
CA LYS A 220 23.82 -7.08 -5.98
C LYS A 220 25.28 -6.60 -6.00
N HIS A 221 26.23 -7.46 -5.63
CA HIS A 221 27.66 -7.17 -5.65
C HIS A 221 28.27 -7.32 -7.06
N SER A 222 27.82 -8.31 -7.83
CA SER A 222 28.28 -8.65 -9.19
C SER A 222 27.76 -7.70 -10.28
N LEU A 223 26.81 -6.81 -9.96
CA LEU A 223 26.43 -5.68 -10.83
C LEU A 223 27.52 -4.60 -10.94
N HIS A 224 28.72 -4.83 -10.40
CA HIS A 224 29.94 -4.08 -10.72
C HIS A 224 30.85 -4.90 -11.67
N LEU A 225 30.86 -4.48 -12.96
CA LEU A 225 31.77 -4.77 -14.10
C LEU A 225 31.37 -5.91 -15.09
N PRO A 226 31.53 -5.67 -16.42
CA PRO A 226 32.84 -5.53 -17.08
C PRO A 226 33.18 -4.13 -17.64
N ALA A 227 34.46 -3.98 -17.95
CA ALA A 227 35.16 -2.81 -18.48
C ALA A 227 34.80 -2.49 -19.97
N PRO A 228 35.30 -1.37 -20.55
CA PRO A 228 34.63 -0.60 -21.60
C PRO A 228 34.75 -1.22 -23.00
N GLY A 229 33.63 -1.29 -23.74
CA GLY A 229 33.69 -1.74 -25.13
C GLY A 229 32.43 -1.73 -25.99
N ASN A 230 31.23 -1.35 -25.49
CA ASN A 230 30.03 -1.33 -26.33
C ASN A 230 29.21 -0.03 -26.20
N PRO A 231 28.96 0.70 -27.29
CA PRO A 231 28.10 1.88 -27.29
C PRO A 231 26.63 1.44 -27.39
N GLY A 232 26.00 1.22 -26.24
CA GLY A 232 24.56 0.89 -26.17
C GLY A 232 24.00 0.69 -24.77
N GLU A 233 24.81 0.78 -23.72
CA GLU A 233 24.36 0.54 -22.34
C GLU A 233 23.86 1.84 -21.70
N ILE A 234 22.57 1.86 -21.33
CA ILE A 234 22.00 2.88 -20.45
C ILE A 234 22.84 2.86 -19.15
N PRO A 235 23.43 3.99 -18.72
CA PRO A 235 24.24 4.05 -17.51
C PRO A 235 23.54 3.38 -16.33
N LEU A 236 24.24 2.52 -15.58
CA LEU A 236 23.70 1.77 -14.43
C LEU A 236 22.97 2.65 -13.41
N GLN A 237 23.34 3.93 -13.35
CA GLN A 237 22.74 4.95 -12.51
C GLN A 237 21.40 5.46 -13.07
N GLU A 238 21.26 5.60 -14.38
CA GLU A 238 19.98 5.84 -15.08
C GLU A 238 19.10 4.60 -14.99
N PHE A 239 19.66 3.39 -15.15
CA PHE A 239 18.92 2.14 -14.95
C PHE A 239 18.38 2.04 -13.51
N ARG A 240 19.20 2.27 -12.48
CA ARG A 240 18.71 2.31 -11.09
C ARG A 240 17.69 3.44 -10.89
N ALA A 241 17.89 4.62 -11.47
CA ALA A 241 16.92 5.71 -11.40
C ALA A 241 15.57 5.35 -12.02
N HIS A 242 15.54 4.67 -13.17
CA HIS A 242 14.32 4.24 -13.87
C HIS A 242 13.69 2.97 -13.29
N HIS A 243 14.48 2.09 -12.65
CA HIS A 243 14.05 0.75 -12.20
C HIS A 243 14.00 0.56 -10.68
N ARG A 244 14.01 1.63 -9.87
CA ARG A 244 13.74 1.59 -8.41
C ARG A 244 12.42 0.90 -8.00
N ARG A 245 11.55 0.63 -8.98
CA ARG A 245 10.22 0.03 -8.86
C ARG A 245 10.09 -1.37 -9.47
N LEU A 246 11.14 -1.93 -10.03
CA LEU A 246 11.05 -3.17 -10.78
C LEU A 246 12.23 -4.04 -10.37
N LEU A 247 11.99 -5.00 -9.47
CA LEU A 247 12.81 -6.20 -9.50
C LEU A 247 12.69 -6.74 -10.93
N PRO A 248 13.79 -6.88 -11.69
CA PRO A 248 13.73 -7.26 -13.11
C PRO A 248 13.02 -8.61 -13.37
N VAL A 249 12.77 -9.37 -12.31
CA VAL A 249 12.20 -10.72 -12.32
C VAL A 249 10.78 -10.77 -11.70
N CYS A 250 10.28 -9.67 -11.12
CA CYS A 250 8.96 -9.67 -10.46
C CYS A 250 7.99 -8.70 -11.16
N GLU A 251 7.02 -9.28 -11.86
CA GLU A 251 5.80 -8.57 -12.25
C GLU A 251 5.18 -7.95 -10.97
N ASN A 252 5.00 -6.62 -10.92
CA ASN A 252 4.40 -5.85 -9.80
C ASN A 252 5.31 -5.33 -8.67
N ALA A 253 6.64 -5.25 -8.83
CA ALA A 253 7.55 -4.79 -7.76
C ALA A 253 7.55 -3.28 -7.44
N VAL A 254 6.44 -2.57 -7.63
CA VAL A 254 6.32 -1.09 -7.65
C VAL A 254 6.76 -0.41 -6.33
N HIS A 255 6.96 -1.19 -5.28
CA HIS A 255 7.14 -0.74 -3.92
C HIS A 255 8.26 -1.50 -3.19
N VAL A 256 9.24 -2.04 -3.92
CA VAL A 256 10.31 -2.87 -3.35
C VAL A 256 11.64 -2.13 -3.31
N LEU A 257 12.29 -2.10 -2.15
CA LEU A 257 13.59 -1.47 -1.93
C LEU A 257 14.56 -2.46 -1.30
N ASP A 258 15.74 -2.63 -1.89
CA ASP A 258 16.78 -3.50 -1.35
C ASP A 258 17.80 -2.72 -0.52
N GLY A 259 17.80 -2.96 0.78
CA GLY A 259 18.87 -2.59 1.70
C GLY A 259 20.09 -3.51 1.60
N PRO A 260 21.11 -3.34 2.47
CA PRO A 260 22.33 -4.15 2.41
C PRO A 260 22.10 -5.65 2.62
N GLN A 261 21.16 -6.03 3.48
CA GLN A 261 20.88 -7.42 3.85
C GLN A 261 19.41 -7.82 3.71
N GLN A 262 18.54 -6.83 3.51
CA GLN A 262 17.09 -6.98 3.62
C GLN A 262 16.42 -6.31 2.43
N ARG A 263 15.37 -6.95 1.93
CA ARG A 263 14.39 -6.39 1.00
C ARG A 263 13.21 -5.84 1.79
N TYR A 264 12.78 -4.64 1.43
CA TYR A 264 11.67 -3.93 2.04
C TYR A 264 10.54 -3.74 1.03
N PHE A 265 9.32 -4.07 1.42
CA PHE A 265 8.13 -3.74 0.64
C PHE A 265 7.39 -2.58 1.33
N VAL A 266 7.20 -1.47 0.63
CA VAL A 266 6.80 -0.18 1.22
C VAL A 266 5.68 0.51 0.47
N GLY A 267 4.57 0.82 1.14
CA GLY A 267 3.46 1.53 0.50
C GLY A 267 2.65 2.38 1.46
N ILE A 268 2.19 3.54 1.02
CA ILE A 268 1.32 4.44 1.78
C ILE A 268 -0.15 4.12 1.44
N ILE A 269 -0.90 3.69 2.45
CA ILE A 269 -2.30 3.25 2.32
C ILE A 269 -3.28 4.15 3.08
N ASP A 270 -4.58 3.91 2.91
CA ASP A 270 -5.67 4.62 3.59
C ASP A 270 -5.72 6.14 3.29
N VAL A 271 -5.42 6.51 2.05
CA VAL A 271 -5.30 7.89 1.56
C VAL A 271 -6.63 8.64 1.33
N PHE A 272 -7.75 8.11 1.81
CA PHE A 272 -9.09 8.71 1.63
C PHE A 272 -9.67 9.36 2.90
N THR A 273 -8.94 9.32 4.02
CA THR A 273 -9.43 9.90 5.28
C THR A 273 -9.21 11.42 5.32
N VAL A 274 -10.25 12.18 4.97
CA VAL A 274 -10.20 13.65 4.96
C VAL A 274 -10.41 14.27 6.35
N TYR A 275 -9.65 15.31 6.68
CA TYR A 275 -9.77 16.06 7.93
C TYR A 275 -10.98 17.01 7.93
N GLY A 276 -12.17 16.44 8.08
CA GLY A 276 -13.43 17.17 8.24
C GLY A 276 -13.85 17.40 9.71
N LEU A 277 -15.07 17.89 9.92
CA LEU A 277 -15.62 18.19 11.24
C LEU A 277 -15.62 16.97 12.19
N LYS A 278 -16.01 15.79 11.69
CA LYS A 278 -15.98 14.53 12.47
C LYS A 278 -14.58 14.24 13.03
N LYS A 279 -13.55 14.47 12.21
CA LYS A 279 -12.15 14.24 12.59
C LYS A 279 -11.62 15.31 13.53
N ARG A 280 -12.09 16.56 13.41
CA ARG A 280 -11.81 17.62 14.40
C ARG A 280 -12.40 17.31 15.77
N LEU A 281 -13.62 16.78 15.82
CA LEU A 281 -14.24 16.35 17.07
C LEU A 281 -13.53 15.13 17.67
N GLU A 282 -13.18 14.13 16.85
CA GLU A 282 -12.37 12.99 17.29
C GLU A 282 -11.01 13.45 17.85
N HIS A 283 -10.37 14.44 17.22
CA HIS A 283 -9.15 15.06 17.70
C HIS A 283 -9.32 15.72 19.07
N LEU A 284 -10.37 16.55 19.25
CA LEU A 284 -10.66 17.20 20.52
C LEU A 284 -10.86 16.17 21.64
N TRP A 285 -11.68 15.15 21.39
CA TRP A 285 -11.93 14.09 22.36
C TRP A 285 -10.64 13.33 22.72
N LYS A 286 -9.81 12.97 21.74
CA LYS A 286 -8.52 12.29 22.00
C LYS A 286 -7.54 13.17 22.76
N THR A 287 -7.51 14.47 22.49
CA THR A 287 -6.66 15.44 23.19
C THR A 287 -7.02 15.50 24.68
N LEU A 288 -8.32 15.43 25.01
CA LEU A 288 -8.80 15.39 26.38
C LEU A 288 -8.48 14.05 27.07
N ARG A 289 -8.66 12.93 26.37
CA ARG A 289 -8.48 11.58 26.93
C ARG A 289 -7.01 11.14 27.06
N PHE A 290 -6.18 11.49 26.09
CA PHE A 290 -4.80 11.00 25.96
C PHE A 290 -3.81 12.18 26.03
N ARG A 291 -3.85 12.92 27.14
CA ARG A 291 -2.97 14.09 27.35
C ARG A 291 -1.50 13.69 27.26
N GLY A 292 -0.72 14.46 26.49
CA GLY A 292 0.72 14.26 26.32
C GLY A 292 1.12 13.09 25.41
N ARG A 293 0.17 12.38 24.79
CA ARG A 293 0.46 11.24 23.91
C ARG A 293 0.15 11.53 22.45
N ASP A 294 0.94 10.98 21.55
CA ASP A 294 0.72 11.10 20.12
C ASP A 294 -0.34 10.12 19.59
N PHE A 295 -1.29 10.64 18.82
CA PHE A 295 -2.31 9.85 18.13
C PHE A 295 -2.51 10.32 16.68
N SER A 296 -3.07 9.44 15.85
CA SER A 296 -3.13 9.67 14.40
C SER A 296 -4.05 10.84 14.00
N THR A 297 -5.14 11.05 14.73
CA THR A 297 -6.18 12.02 14.36
C THR A 297 -5.80 13.44 14.76
N VAL A 298 -4.89 14.06 14.01
CA VAL A 298 -4.47 15.47 14.14
C VAL A 298 -4.61 16.17 12.79
N SER A 299 -4.52 17.50 12.77
CA SER A 299 -4.56 18.23 11.49
C SER A 299 -3.46 17.74 10.53
N PRO A 300 -3.70 17.66 9.21
CA PRO A 300 -2.70 17.21 8.24
C PRO A 300 -1.35 17.93 8.35
N ARG A 301 -1.37 19.24 8.62
CA ARG A 301 -0.17 20.08 8.86
C ARG A 301 0.69 19.64 10.07
N LYS A 302 0.11 18.90 11.01
CA LYS A 302 0.82 18.28 12.14
C LYS A 302 1.13 16.80 11.86
N TYR A 303 0.21 16.11 11.17
CA TYR A 303 0.32 14.70 10.84
C TYR A 303 1.53 14.41 9.93
N ALA A 304 1.60 15.07 8.76
CA ALA A 304 2.61 14.77 7.76
C ALA A 304 4.05 15.01 8.27
N PRO A 305 4.39 16.16 8.89
CA PRO A 305 5.74 16.36 9.42
C PRO A 305 6.11 15.38 10.54
N ARG A 306 5.16 15.00 11.40
CA ARG A 306 5.39 13.99 12.44
C ARG A 306 5.69 12.63 11.83
N PHE A 307 4.90 12.23 10.83
CA PHE A 307 5.08 10.98 10.10
C PHE A 307 6.46 10.91 9.41
N CYS A 308 6.86 11.95 8.68
CA CYS A 308 8.19 12.03 8.06
C CYS A 308 9.33 11.95 9.08
N ARG A 309 9.23 12.69 10.21
CA ARG A 309 10.24 12.64 11.27
C ARG A 309 10.33 11.24 11.89
N TRP A 310 9.19 10.60 12.11
CA TRP A 310 9.14 9.26 12.70
C TRP A 310 9.83 8.22 11.82
N ILE A 311 9.59 8.27 10.49
CA ILE A 311 10.23 7.40 9.50
C ILE A 311 11.73 7.70 9.40
N ARG A 312 12.11 8.98 9.28
CA ARG A 312 13.51 9.40 9.22
C ARG A 312 14.32 8.92 10.42
N ALA A 313 13.75 9.01 11.63
CA ALA A 313 14.41 8.58 12.86
C ALA A 313 14.61 7.05 12.97
N ARG A 314 14.04 6.28 12.04
CA ARG A 314 14.05 4.81 12.02
C ARG A 314 14.59 4.24 10.71
N THR A 315 15.15 5.09 9.84
CA THR A 315 15.71 4.68 8.56
C THR A 315 17.20 4.98 8.57
N ASP A 316 18.02 3.95 8.43
CA ASP A 316 19.48 4.00 8.51
C ASP A 316 20.17 3.89 7.16
#